data_AF-A0A7W9DRS0-F1
#
_entry.id   AF-A0A7W9DRS0-F1
#
_cell.length_a   1.000
_cell.length_b   1.000
_cell.length_c   1.000
_cell.angle_alpha   90.00
_cell.angle_beta   90.00
_cell.angle_gamma   90.00
#
_symmetry.space_group_name_H-M   'P 1'
#
loop_
_entity.id
_entity.type
_entity.pdbx_description
1 polymer ?
#
loop_
_entity_poly.entity_id
_entity_poly.type
_entity_poly.pdbx_seq_one_letter_code
_entity_poly.pdbx_strand_id
1 'polypeptide(L)'
;MITHPQAAAAPVPDPDEERRRVQTARLLAYRDDGPLVALLRGAMGPGLPPVPATLVALAAVIAIGASGLLGDGTGAVMLLPVVAMLVLVIPTAPRDHLGRFDWLVPPLLRGAEFLTVILLGLAADTPKWLLFVLIYVVGYHTYDTVYRTRQGIWPAPWVFQAGLGWETRLLLLGVGAALGVLTWVVAALCLYLGVLFAVESVTSWVRLDKQASPAQASDDLEASPEEAMEQATGEADKA
;
A
#
# COMPACT_ATOMS: atom_id res chain seq x y z
N MET A 1 51.63 14.58 -13.11
CA MET A 1 50.48 13.92 -13.75
C MET A 1 49.94 12.89 -12.77
N ILE A 2 48.97 13.28 -11.93
CA ILE A 2 48.41 12.42 -10.89
C ILE A 2 47.21 11.71 -11.52
N THR A 3 47.37 10.43 -11.87
CA THR A 3 46.26 9.58 -12.29
C THR A 3 45.49 9.17 -11.04
N HIS A 4 44.32 9.76 -10.81
CA HIS A 4 43.39 9.24 -9.82
C HIS A 4 43.00 7.81 -10.22
N PRO A 5 43.06 6.82 -9.31
CA PRO A 5 42.57 5.49 -9.59
C PRO A 5 41.06 5.58 -9.87
N GLN A 6 40.66 5.20 -11.07
CA GLN A 6 39.26 5.01 -11.45
C GLN A 6 38.63 4.07 -10.41
N ALA A 7 37.66 4.56 -9.63
CA ALA A 7 36.91 3.71 -8.72
C ALA A 7 36.35 2.54 -9.53
N ALA A 8 36.68 1.31 -9.13
CA ALA A 8 36.18 0.11 -9.80
C ALA A 8 34.65 0.22 -9.86
N ALA A 9 34.10 0.15 -11.09
CA ALA A 9 32.66 0.18 -11.28
C ALA A 9 32.04 -0.91 -10.39
N ALA A 10 31.08 -0.53 -9.55
CA ALA A 10 30.37 -1.49 -8.72
C ALA A 10 29.85 -2.63 -9.61
N PRO A 11 29.98 -3.90 -9.20
CA PRO A 11 29.51 -5.02 -10.01
C PRO A 11 28.03 -4.82 -10.35
N VAL A 12 27.72 -4.94 -11.63
CA VAL A 12 26.33 -4.84 -12.12
C VAL A 12 25.53 -5.97 -11.47
N PRO A 13 24.42 -5.68 -10.76
CA PRO A 13 23.61 -6.71 -10.12
C PRO A 13 23.09 -7.71 -11.15
N ASP A 14 22.99 -8.99 -10.74
CA ASP A 14 22.35 -10.01 -11.56
C ASP A 14 20.91 -9.59 -11.91
N PRO A 15 20.53 -9.51 -13.20
CA PRO A 15 19.18 -9.17 -13.62
C PRO A 15 18.07 -10.01 -12.97
N ASP A 16 18.33 -11.29 -12.66
CA ASP A 16 17.35 -12.18 -12.05
C ASP A 16 17.17 -11.90 -10.56
N GLU A 17 18.24 -11.55 -9.85
CA GLU A 17 18.19 -11.15 -8.44
C GLU A 17 17.39 -9.84 -8.29
N GLU A 18 17.64 -8.85 -9.15
CA GLU A 18 16.91 -7.59 -9.11
C GLU A 18 15.43 -7.80 -9.44
N ARG A 19 15.09 -8.69 -10.39
CA ARG A 19 13.70 -9.05 -10.70
C ARG A 19 12.98 -9.61 -9.47
N ARG A 20 13.60 -10.54 -8.74
CA ARG A 20 13.02 -11.15 -7.52
C ARG A 20 12.85 -10.14 -6.40
N ARG A 21 13.85 -9.26 -6.21
CA ARG A 21 13.79 -8.17 -5.24
C ARG A 21 12.62 -7.24 -5.51
N VAL A 22 12.44 -6.80 -6.75
CA VAL A 22 11.32 -5.93 -7.17
C VAL A 22 9.97 -6.63 -6.99
N GLN A 23 9.86 -7.91 -7.35
CA GLN A 23 8.64 -8.70 -7.14
C GLN A 23 8.27 -8.82 -5.66
N THR A 24 9.25 -9.12 -4.80
CA THR A 24 9.07 -9.17 -3.35
C THR A 24 8.58 -7.82 -2.81
N ALA A 25 9.27 -6.73 -3.18
CA ALA A 25 8.92 -5.38 -2.74
C ALA A 25 7.50 -4.98 -3.16
N ARG A 26 7.05 -5.37 -4.37
CA ARG A 26 5.67 -5.13 -4.83
C ARG A 26 4.66 -5.88 -3.96
N LEU A 27 4.87 -7.17 -3.71
CA LEU A 27 3.93 -7.97 -2.92
C LEU A 27 3.84 -7.48 -1.47
N LEU A 28 4.96 -7.07 -0.87
CA LEU A 28 4.99 -6.45 0.45
C LEU A 28 4.24 -5.11 0.47
N ALA A 29 4.42 -4.26 -0.55
CA ALA A 29 3.66 -3.02 -0.67
C ALA A 29 2.15 -3.27 -0.84
N TYR A 30 1.76 -4.31 -1.58
CA TYR A 30 0.35 -4.63 -1.83
C TYR A 30 -0.35 -5.28 -0.64
N ARG A 31 0.41 -5.97 0.24
CA ARG A 31 -0.11 -6.48 1.52
C ARG A 31 -0.58 -5.35 2.43
N ASP A 32 0.00 -4.16 2.29
CA ASP A 32 -0.32 -2.98 3.12
C ASP A 32 -0.14 -3.27 4.62
N ASP A 33 1.00 -3.88 4.97
CA ASP A 33 1.40 -4.15 6.34
C ASP A 33 1.70 -2.85 7.11
N GLY A 34 1.13 -2.73 8.30
CA GLY A 34 1.22 -1.54 9.14
C GLY A 34 2.19 -1.66 10.32
N PRO A 35 1.96 -0.84 11.37
CA PRO A 35 2.86 -0.74 12.52
C PRO A 35 2.98 -2.03 13.35
N LEU A 36 1.93 -2.83 13.45
CA LEU A 36 1.97 -4.04 14.28
C LEU A 36 2.80 -5.13 13.62
N VAL A 37 2.69 -5.27 12.30
CA VAL A 37 3.60 -6.15 11.54
C VAL A 37 5.04 -5.65 11.65
N ALA A 38 5.26 -4.34 11.52
CA ALA A 38 6.60 -3.74 11.65
C ALA A 38 7.24 -4.02 13.03
N LEU A 39 6.43 -4.01 14.10
CA LEU A 39 6.88 -4.32 15.46
C LEU A 39 7.16 -5.82 15.65
N LEU A 40 6.30 -6.69 15.14
CA LEU A 40 6.34 -8.12 15.45
C LEU A 40 7.24 -8.93 14.52
N ARG A 41 7.52 -8.45 13.30
CA ARG A 41 8.25 -9.23 12.27
C ARG A 41 9.59 -9.78 12.74
N GLY A 42 10.30 -9.08 13.63
CA GLY A 42 11.60 -9.51 14.14
C GLY A 42 11.54 -10.61 15.19
N ALA A 43 10.39 -10.78 15.84
CA ALA A 43 10.15 -11.83 16.84
C ALA A 43 9.52 -13.09 16.21
N MET A 44 9.08 -13.01 14.96
CA MET A 44 8.49 -14.11 14.23
C MET A 44 9.59 -14.97 13.63
N GLY A 45 9.58 -16.28 13.93
CA GLY A 45 10.55 -17.24 13.37
C GLY A 45 10.35 -17.46 11.86
N PRO A 46 10.31 -18.71 11.36
CA PRO A 46 10.22 -18.97 9.90
C PRO A 46 8.88 -18.53 9.26
N GLY A 47 7.91 -18.09 10.07
CA GLY A 47 6.61 -17.62 9.63
C GLY A 47 5.70 -18.71 9.06
N LEU A 48 4.45 -18.35 8.76
CA LEU A 48 3.44 -19.22 8.15
C LEU A 48 3.44 -19.12 6.62
N PRO A 49 3.02 -20.20 5.90
CA PRO A 49 2.84 -20.15 4.45
C PRO A 49 1.78 -19.12 4.04
N PRO A 50 2.14 -18.10 3.23
CA PRO A 50 1.30 -16.93 3.01
C PRO A 50 -0.09 -17.24 2.45
N VAL A 51 -0.15 -17.99 1.35
CA VAL A 51 -1.42 -18.30 0.65
C VAL A 51 -2.36 -19.17 1.49
N PRO A 52 -1.97 -20.36 1.99
CA PRO A 52 -2.90 -21.17 2.78
C PRO A 52 -3.31 -20.47 4.08
N ALA A 53 -2.42 -19.71 4.73
CA ALA A 53 -2.79 -18.98 5.95
C ALA A 53 -3.80 -17.87 5.66
N THR A 54 -3.62 -17.09 4.59
CA THR A 54 -4.59 -16.06 4.18
C THR A 54 -5.92 -16.66 3.68
N LEU A 55 -5.90 -17.81 3.00
CA LEU A 55 -7.11 -18.54 2.64
C LEU A 55 -7.89 -19.01 3.86
N VAL A 56 -7.21 -19.58 4.86
CA VAL A 56 -7.84 -20.01 6.12
C VAL A 56 -8.39 -18.81 6.88
N ALA A 57 -7.70 -17.67 6.86
CA ALA A 57 -8.18 -16.43 7.47
C ALA A 57 -9.49 -15.96 6.81
N LEU A 58 -9.52 -15.90 5.48
CA LEU A 58 -10.74 -15.57 4.73
C LEU A 58 -11.87 -16.56 5.03
N ALA A 59 -11.60 -17.86 5.01
CA ALA A 59 -12.59 -18.89 5.33
C ALA A 59 -13.12 -18.76 6.76
N ALA A 60 -12.27 -18.43 7.73
CA ALA A 60 -12.66 -18.19 9.11
C ALA A 60 -13.59 -16.97 9.23
N VAL A 61 -13.26 -15.86 8.56
CA VAL A 61 -14.12 -14.66 8.53
C VAL A 61 -15.49 -14.97 7.91
N ILE A 62 -15.52 -15.73 6.80
CA ILE A 62 -16.77 -16.20 6.17
C ILE A 62 -17.58 -17.06 7.15
N ALA A 63 -16.94 -18.03 7.80
CA ALA A 63 -17.61 -18.92 8.75
C ALA A 63 -18.19 -18.16 9.95
N ILE A 64 -17.44 -17.19 10.49
CA ILE A 64 -17.90 -16.32 11.58
C ILE A 64 -19.11 -15.50 11.11
N GLY A 65 -19.06 -14.89 9.93
CA GLY A 65 -20.19 -14.15 9.37
C GLY A 65 -21.44 -15.02 9.18
N ALA A 66 -21.27 -16.23 8.63
CA ALA A 66 -22.36 -17.17 8.37
C ALA A 66 -22.96 -17.79 9.64
N SER A 67 -22.19 -17.87 10.72
CA SER A 67 -22.62 -18.47 11.99
C SER A 67 -23.63 -17.64 12.77
N GLY A 68 -23.79 -16.35 12.45
CA GLY A 68 -24.60 -15.42 13.22
C GLY A 68 -24.00 -14.99 14.56
N LEU A 69 -22.75 -15.39 14.87
CA LEU A 69 -22.08 -15.08 16.15
C LEU A 69 -21.98 -13.58 16.46
N LEU A 70 -21.93 -12.73 15.44
CA LEU A 70 -21.80 -11.28 15.62
C LEU A 70 -23.07 -10.62 16.18
N GLY A 71 -24.22 -11.33 16.15
CA GLY A 71 -25.44 -11.02 16.91
C GLY A 71 -25.82 -9.54 16.90
N ASP A 72 -25.90 -8.97 18.11
CA ASP A 72 -26.34 -7.59 18.38
C ASP A 72 -25.28 -6.51 18.07
N GLY A 73 -24.14 -6.88 17.46
CA GLY A 73 -23.13 -5.93 17.00
C GLY A 73 -22.26 -5.30 18.08
N THR A 74 -22.20 -5.90 19.28
CA THR A 74 -21.42 -5.38 20.42
C THR A 74 -20.71 -6.49 21.20
N GLY A 75 -19.79 -6.10 22.09
CA GLY A 75 -19.07 -7.02 22.97
C GLY A 75 -17.87 -7.71 22.32
N ALA A 76 -17.16 -8.52 23.13
CA ALA A 76 -15.89 -9.12 22.73
C ALA A 76 -15.99 -10.06 21.51
N VAL A 77 -17.17 -10.58 21.20
CA VAL A 77 -17.41 -11.43 20.02
C VAL A 77 -17.09 -10.69 18.70
N MET A 78 -17.21 -9.36 18.68
CA MET A 78 -16.87 -8.51 17.53
C MET A 78 -15.37 -8.55 17.19
N LEU A 79 -14.51 -8.98 18.13
CA LEU A 79 -13.09 -9.14 17.88
C LEU A 79 -12.75 -10.44 17.15
N LEU A 80 -13.64 -11.43 17.10
CA LEU A 80 -13.34 -12.75 16.52
C LEU A 80 -12.81 -12.70 15.07
N PRO A 81 -13.46 -12.02 14.10
CA PRO A 81 -12.94 -11.99 12.73
C PRO A 81 -11.62 -11.23 12.65
N VAL A 82 -11.43 -10.22 13.50
CA VAL A 82 -10.19 -9.45 13.61
C VAL A 82 -9.06 -10.35 14.14
N VAL A 83 -9.27 -11.03 15.27
CA VAL A 83 -8.27 -11.94 15.85
C VAL A 83 -7.91 -13.06 14.88
N ALA A 84 -8.88 -13.64 14.17
CA ALA A 84 -8.63 -14.64 13.14
C ALA A 84 -7.67 -14.11 12.06
N MET A 85 -7.93 -12.90 11.56
CA MET A 85 -7.05 -12.23 10.59
C MET A 85 -5.65 -11.98 11.15
N LEU A 86 -5.53 -11.42 12.35
CA LEU A 86 -4.22 -11.09 12.96
C LEU A 86 -3.38 -12.35 13.19
N VAL A 87 -3.97 -13.38 13.80
CA VAL A 87 -3.26 -14.61 14.17
C VAL A 87 -2.84 -15.41 12.95
N LEU A 88 -3.63 -15.42 11.88
CA LEU A 88 -3.32 -16.21 10.69
C LEU A 88 -2.44 -15.46 9.70
N VAL A 89 -2.57 -14.13 9.58
CA VAL A 89 -1.90 -13.37 8.53
C VAL A 89 -0.62 -12.67 8.99
N ILE A 90 -0.54 -12.11 10.21
CA ILE A 90 0.70 -11.44 10.66
C ILE A 90 1.90 -12.40 10.60
N PRO A 91 1.81 -13.68 11.04
CA PRO A 91 2.94 -14.61 10.97
C PRO A 91 3.43 -14.93 9.56
N THR A 92 2.75 -14.49 8.50
CA THR A 92 3.22 -14.68 7.12
C THR A 92 4.19 -13.58 6.67
N ALA A 93 4.28 -12.46 7.40
CA ALA A 93 5.12 -11.31 7.06
C ALA A 93 6.64 -11.57 6.93
N PRO A 94 7.25 -12.53 7.66
CA PRO A 94 8.68 -12.83 7.49
C PRO A 94 9.04 -13.51 6.16
N ARG A 95 8.05 -13.95 5.36
CA ARG A 95 8.27 -14.66 4.10
C ARG A 95 8.67 -13.69 2.98
N ASP A 96 9.39 -14.20 2.00
CA ASP A 96 9.81 -13.47 0.79
C ASP A 96 8.69 -13.33 -0.26
N HIS A 97 7.62 -14.12 -0.12
CA HIS A 97 6.47 -14.12 -1.03
C HIS A 97 6.83 -14.44 -2.49
N LEU A 98 7.83 -15.30 -2.72
CA LEU A 98 8.30 -15.69 -4.07
C LEU A 98 7.72 -17.03 -4.58
N GLY A 99 6.77 -17.63 -3.86
CA GLY A 99 6.08 -18.84 -4.29
C GLY A 99 5.18 -18.62 -5.51
N ARG A 100 4.93 -19.71 -6.27
CA ARG A 100 4.10 -19.70 -7.50
C ARG A 100 2.73 -19.04 -7.34
N PHE A 101 2.16 -19.13 -6.14
CA PHE A 101 0.82 -18.63 -5.80
C PHE A 101 0.85 -17.38 -4.91
N ASP A 102 2.02 -16.88 -4.50
CA ASP A 102 2.11 -15.80 -3.51
C ASP A 102 1.56 -14.45 -4.02
N TRP A 103 1.38 -14.31 -5.33
CA TRP A 103 0.62 -13.22 -5.94
C TRP A 103 -0.86 -13.17 -5.51
N LEU A 104 -1.42 -14.26 -4.98
CA LEU A 104 -2.77 -14.31 -4.41
C LEU A 104 -2.86 -13.68 -3.02
N VAL A 105 -1.74 -13.48 -2.33
CA VAL A 105 -1.73 -12.99 -0.95
C VAL A 105 -2.39 -11.62 -0.83
N PRO A 106 -2.02 -10.58 -1.63
CA PRO A 106 -2.68 -9.29 -1.54
C PRO A 106 -4.20 -9.30 -1.82
N PRO A 107 -4.72 -9.92 -2.91
CA PRO A 107 -6.16 -9.92 -3.14
C PRO A 107 -6.95 -10.73 -2.11
N LEU A 108 -6.40 -11.85 -1.60
CA LEU A 108 -7.04 -12.62 -0.52
C LEU A 108 -7.11 -11.83 0.77
N LEU A 109 -5.99 -11.21 1.16
CA LEU A 109 -5.91 -10.35 2.35
C LEU A 109 -6.90 -9.19 2.24
N ARG A 110 -6.96 -8.53 1.08
CA ARG A 110 -7.85 -7.40 0.88
C ARG A 110 -9.32 -7.81 0.86
N GLY A 111 -9.64 -8.95 0.24
CA GLY A 111 -10.98 -9.54 0.30
C GLY A 111 -11.43 -9.84 1.73
N ALA A 112 -10.53 -10.40 2.54
CA ALA A 112 -10.82 -10.72 3.94
C ALA A 112 -10.93 -9.48 4.84
N GLU A 113 -10.09 -8.44 4.61
CA GLU A 113 -10.19 -7.14 5.28
C GLU A 113 -11.55 -6.49 5.00
N PHE A 114 -11.93 -6.39 3.72
CA PHE A 114 -13.21 -5.78 3.33
C PHE A 114 -14.41 -6.57 3.82
N LEU A 115 -14.36 -7.91 3.76
CA LEU A 115 -15.41 -8.74 4.33
C LEU A 115 -15.54 -8.51 5.84
N THR A 116 -14.42 -8.40 6.58
CA THR A 116 -14.44 -8.10 8.01
C THR A 116 -15.08 -6.73 8.28
N VAL A 117 -14.70 -5.68 7.54
CA VAL A 117 -15.30 -4.34 7.66
C VAL A 117 -16.81 -4.38 7.44
N ILE A 118 -17.26 -5.09 6.41
CA ILE A 118 -18.69 -5.23 6.09
C ILE A 118 -19.41 -5.98 7.22
N LEU A 119 -18.88 -7.11 7.69
CA LEU A 119 -19.52 -7.91 8.75
C LEU A 119 -19.65 -7.12 10.06
N LEU A 120 -18.59 -6.43 10.49
CA LEU A 120 -18.63 -5.59 11.69
C LEU A 120 -19.63 -4.45 11.53
N GLY A 121 -19.58 -3.76 10.38
CA GLY A 121 -20.44 -2.63 10.09
C GLY A 121 -21.91 -3.00 10.00
N LEU A 122 -22.25 -4.13 9.38
CA LEU A 122 -23.63 -4.61 9.30
C LEU A 122 -24.16 -5.05 10.66
N ALA A 123 -23.37 -5.78 11.45
CA ALA A 123 -23.78 -6.23 12.77
C ALA A 123 -24.00 -5.05 13.74
N ALA A 124 -23.14 -4.04 13.71
CA ALA A 124 -23.26 -2.83 14.54
C ALA A 124 -24.15 -1.73 13.94
N ASP A 125 -24.94 -2.03 12.91
CA ASP A 125 -25.80 -1.08 12.16
C ASP A 125 -25.12 0.24 11.77
N THR A 126 -23.84 0.16 11.40
CA THR A 126 -23.07 1.32 10.91
C THR A 126 -23.61 1.76 9.54
N PRO A 127 -23.73 3.07 9.28
CA PRO A 127 -24.26 3.56 8.01
C PRO A 127 -23.50 2.99 6.80
N LYS A 128 -24.23 2.33 5.90
CA LYS A 128 -23.67 1.58 4.76
C LYS A 128 -22.85 2.47 3.81
N TRP A 129 -23.27 3.73 3.63
CA TRP A 129 -22.53 4.71 2.84
C TRP A 129 -21.15 5.00 3.44
N LEU A 130 -21.03 4.99 4.77
CA LEU A 130 -19.79 5.27 5.45
C LEU A 130 -18.82 4.07 5.35
N LEU A 131 -19.34 2.84 5.45
CA LEU A 131 -18.58 1.63 5.17
C LEU A 131 -18.07 1.60 3.72
N PHE A 132 -18.92 2.00 2.77
CA PHE A 132 -18.53 2.14 1.37
C PHE A 132 -17.39 3.15 1.19
N VAL A 133 -17.47 4.32 1.84
CA VAL A 133 -16.38 5.32 1.81
C VAL A 133 -15.08 4.74 2.38
N LEU A 134 -15.13 4.03 3.50
CA LEU A 134 -13.92 3.41 4.07
C LEU A 134 -13.29 2.39 3.11
N ILE A 135 -14.12 1.50 2.55
CA ILE A 135 -13.67 0.51 1.56
C ILE A 135 -13.10 1.19 0.34
N TYR A 136 -13.74 2.26 -0.15
CA TYR A 136 -13.26 3.05 -1.29
C TYR A 136 -11.89 3.68 -1.00
N VAL A 137 -11.72 4.35 0.14
CA VAL A 137 -10.47 5.01 0.53
C VAL A 137 -9.32 3.99 0.63
N VAL A 138 -9.56 2.86 1.29
CA VAL A 138 -8.56 1.79 1.46
C VAL A 138 -8.28 1.09 0.12
N GLY A 139 -9.31 0.88 -0.71
CA GLY A 139 -9.18 0.33 -2.06
C GLY A 139 -8.42 1.26 -3.01
N TYR A 140 -8.68 2.57 -2.94
CA TYR A 140 -7.98 3.59 -3.70
C TYR A 140 -6.49 3.62 -3.37
N HIS A 141 -6.11 3.58 -2.08
CA HIS A 141 -4.71 3.49 -1.66
C HIS A 141 -3.98 2.30 -2.27
N THR A 142 -4.61 1.12 -2.28
CA THR A 142 -4.03 -0.06 -2.91
C THR A 142 -3.96 0.06 -4.43
N TYR A 143 -4.99 0.63 -5.06
CA TYR A 143 -4.97 0.90 -6.49
C TYR A 143 -3.83 1.84 -6.88
N ASP A 144 -3.68 2.97 -6.18
CA ASP A 144 -2.62 3.96 -6.41
C ASP A 144 -1.24 3.34 -6.18
N THR A 145 -1.07 2.54 -5.12
CA THR A 145 0.17 1.79 -4.86
C THR A 145 0.52 0.82 -5.99
N VAL A 146 -0.45 0.06 -6.50
CA VAL A 146 -0.24 -0.86 -7.64
C VAL A 146 0.15 -0.09 -8.90
N TYR A 147 -0.52 1.03 -9.17
CA TYR A 147 -0.27 1.80 -10.38
C TYR A 147 1.11 2.47 -10.36
N ARG A 148 1.49 3.10 -9.24
CA ARG A 148 2.80 3.72 -9.05
C ARG A 148 3.94 2.73 -9.16
N THR A 149 3.85 1.59 -8.47
CA THR A 149 4.92 0.59 -8.47
C THR A 149 5.07 -0.12 -9.82
N ARG A 150 4.03 -0.14 -10.66
CA ARG A 150 4.13 -0.55 -12.08
C ARG A 150 4.90 0.45 -12.94
N GLN A 151 4.82 1.73 -12.61
CA GLN A 151 5.59 2.81 -13.24
C GLN A 151 6.98 3.03 -12.61
N GLY A 152 7.41 2.17 -11.68
CA GLY A 152 8.70 2.29 -10.99
C GLY A 152 8.72 3.34 -9.88
N ILE A 153 7.57 3.92 -9.55
CA ILE A 153 7.41 4.91 -8.48
C ILE A 153 7.00 4.17 -7.21
N TRP A 154 7.72 4.41 -6.13
CA TRP A 154 7.46 3.75 -4.85
C TRP A 154 6.90 4.75 -3.84
N PRO A 155 5.74 4.47 -3.22
CA PRO A 155 5.27 5.27 -2.10
C PRO A 155 6.30 5.28 -0.98
N ALA A 156 6.43 6.43 -0.31
CA ALA A 156 7.39 6.55 0.79
C ALA A 156 7.02 5.58 1.94
N PRO A 157 7.98 4.91 2.59
CA PRO A 157 7.70 3.89 3.60
C PRO A 157 6.83 4.37 4.77
N TRP A 158 6.92 5.66 5.12
CA TRP A 158 6.11 6.24 6.20
C TRP A 158 4.60 6.23 5.90
N VAL A 159 4.21 6.21 4.62
CA VAL A 159 2.80 6.23 4.19
C VAL A 159 2.09 4.96 4.64
N PHE A 160 2.76 3.80 4.58
CA PHE A 160 2.20 2.53 5.06
C PHE A 160 2.02 2.52 6.58
N GLN A 161 2.94 3.15 7.32
CA GLN A 161 2.85 3.29 8.77
C GLN A 161 1.74 4.26 9.18
N ALA A 162 1.66 5.43 8.54
CA ALA A 162 0.60 6.41 8.76
C ALA A 162 -0.77 5.88 8.30
N GLY A 163 -0.81 5.05 7.25
CA GLY A 163 -2.01 4.37 6.76
C GLY A 163 -2.54 3.27 7.68
N LEU A 164 -1.85 3.02 8.81
CA LEU A 164 -2.17 2.05 9.86
C LEU A 164 -2.07 0.58 9.44
N GLY A 165 -1.92 0.30 8.15
CA GLY A 165 -2.00 -1.05 7.57
C GLY A 165 -3.32 -1.76 7.84
N TRP A 166 -3.49 -2.94 7.25
CA TRP A 166 -4.72 -3.72 7.41
C TRP A 166 -4.96 -4.12 8.86
N GLU A 167 -3.90 -4.43 9.60
CA GLU A 167 -4.00 -5.04 10.92
C GLU A 167 -4.43 -4.04 12.00
N THR A 168 -3.89 -2.81 11.97
CA THR A 168 -4.28 -1.79 12.95
C THR A 168 -5.65 -1.22 12.61
N ARG A 169 -5.99 -1.08 11.32
CA ARG A 169 -7.36 -0.70 10.90
C ARG A 169 -8.38 -1.71 11.41
N LEU A 170 -8.17 -3.01 11.20
CA LEU A 170 -9.07 -4.04 11.71
C LEU A 170 -9.15 -4.06 13.23
N LEU A 171 -8.03 -3.83 13.95
CA LEU A 171 -8.04 -3.71 15.40
C LEU A 171 -8.90 -2.54 15.88
N LEU A 172 -8.73 -1.35 15.30
CA LEU A 172 -9.54 -0.18 15.64
C LEU A 172 -11.03 -0.43 15.39
N LEU A 173 -11.37 -1.02 14.24
CA LEU A 173 -12.74 -1.37 13.91
C LEU A 173 -13.32 -2.42 14.87
N GLY A 174 -12.59 -3.50 15.14
CA GLY A 174 -13.05 -4.55 16.06
C GLY A 174 -13.25 -4.04 17.48
N VAL A 175 -12.31 -3.23 18.00
CA VAL A 175 -12.44 -2.61 19.34
C VAL A 175 -13.58 -1.60 19.36
N GLY A 176 -13.69 -0.76 18.33
CA GLY A 176 -14.81 0.18 18.19
C GLY A 176 -16.16 -0.51 18.18
N ALA A 177 -16.28 -1.64 17.47
CA ALA A 177 -17.47 -2.47 17.45
C ALA A 177 -17.75 -3.13 18.80
N ALA A 178 -16.74 -3.71 19.45
CA ALA A 178 -16.88 -4.33 20.75
C ALA A 178 -17.38 -3.33 21.82
N LEU A 179 -16.94 -2.07 21.72
CA LEU A 179 -17.33 -0.97 22.60
C LEU A 179 -18.63 -0.25 22.18
N GLY A 180 -19.26 -0.65 21.06
CA GLY A 180 -20.50 -0.04 20.57
C GLY A 180 -20.34 1.37 19.97
N VAL A 181 -19.12 1.76 19.57
CA VAL A 181 -18.78 3.07 19.01
C VAL A 181 -18.26 2.99 17.56
N LEU A 182 -18.51 1.87 16.86
CA LEU A 182 -17.96 1.59 15.53
C LEU A 182 -18.18 2.73 14.52
N THR A 183 -19.40 3.28 14.46
CA THR A 183 -19.74 4.37 13.53
C THR A 183 -18.79 5.56 13.65
N TRP A 184 -18.43 5.96 14.86
CA TRP A 184 -17.49 7.06 15.10
C TRP A 184 -16.07 6.69 14.69
N VAL A 185 -15.65 5.45 14.95
CA VAL A 185 -14.33 4.95 14.54
C VAL A 185 -14.22 4.91 13.02
N VAL A 186 -15.24 4.40 12.31
CA VAL A 186 -15.28 4.40 10.84
C VAL A 186 -15.25 5.83 10.31
N ALA A 187 -16.02 6.75 10.88
CA ALA A 187 -16.03 8.15 10.47
C ALA A 187 -14.65 8.81 10.61
N ALA A 188 -13.99 8.60 11.75
CA ALA A 188 -12.64 9.09 12.01
C ALA A 188 -11.62 8.49 11.03
N LEU A 189 -11.69 7.18 10.78
CA LEU A 189 -10.81 6.51 9.81
C LEU A 189 -11.05 7.00 8.38
N CYS A 190 -12.29 7.19 7.94
CA CYS A 190 -12.62 7.74 6.62
C CYS A 190 -11.99 9.13 6.44
N LEU A 191 -12.16 10.02 7.42
CA LEU A 191 -11.60 11.36 7.35
C LEU A 191 -10.07 11.32 7.35
N TYR A 192 -9.48 10.61 8.32
CA TYR A 192 -8.02 10.52 8.48
C TYR A 192 -7.34 9.91 7.26
N LEU A 193 -7.75 8.70 6.85
CA LEU A 193 -7.16 7.98 5.72
C LEU A 193 -7.49 8.66 4.39
N GLY A 194 -8.69 9.21 4.25
CA GLY A 194 -9.10 9.93 3.05
C GLY A 194 -8.22 11.15 2.81
N VAL A 195 -7.99 11.96 3.84
CA VAL A 195 -7.07 13.11 3.75
C VAL A 195 -5.64 12.65 3.51
N LEU A 196 -5.16 11.67 4.28
CA LEU A 196 -3.79 11.15 4.16
C LEU A 196 -3.48 10.67 2.74
N PHE A 197 -4.31 9.77 2.20
CA PHE A 197 -4.07 9.18 0.89
C PHE A 197 -4.36 10.16 -0.25
N ALA A 198 -5.34 11.06 -0.12
CA ALA A 198 -5.56 12.09 -1.15
C ALA A 198 -4.37 13.06 -1.24
N VAL A 199 -3.86 13.55 -0.11
CA VAL A 199 -2.72 14.48 -0.08
C VAL A 199 -1.45 13.80 -0.57
N GLU A 200 -1.15 12.61 -0.08
CA GLU A 200 0.02 11.85 -0.56
C GLU A 200 -0.11 11.58 -2.06
N SER A 201 -1.31 11.20 -2.51
CA SER A 201 -1.51 10.87 -3.91
C SER A 201 -1.25 12.09 -4.80
N VAL A 202 -1.94 13.21 -4.53
CA VAL A 202 -1.79 14.46 -5.29
C VAL A 202 -0.36 14.98 -5.25
N THR A 203 0.28 15.02 -4.07
CA THR A 203 1.64 15.58 -3.95
C THR A 203 2.68 14.75 -4.70
N SER A 204 2.58 13.43 -4.67
CA SER A 204 3.50 12.55 -5.39
C SER A 204 3.32 12.66 -6.91
N TRP A 205 2.09 12.71 -7.42
CA TRP A 205 1.83 12.88 -8.86
C TRP A 205 2.26 14.26 -9.39
N VAL A 206 2.01 15.34 -8.64
CA VAL A 206 2.45 16.70 -9.01
C VAL A 206 3.98 16.83 -9.00
N ARG A 207 4.68 16.15 -8.09
CA ARG A 207 6.15 16.16 -8.04
C ARG A 207 6.77 15.47 -9.26
N LEU A 208 6.17 14.38 -9.74
CA LEU A 208 6.63 13.67 -10.92
C LEU A 208 6.49 14.51 -12.19
N ASP A 209 5.34 15.16 -12.36
CA ASP A 209 5.10 16.07 -13.48
C ASP A 209 6.14 17.21 -13.54
N LYS A 210 6.45 17.79 -12.37
CA LYS A 210 7.50 18.81 -12.23
C LYS A 210 8.92 18.29 -12.41
N GLN A 211 9.18 16.99 -12.30
CA GLN A 211 10.49 16.40 -12.58
C GLN A 211 10.64 16.04 -14.05
N ALA A 212 9.56 15.65 -14.71
CA ALA A 212 9.53 15.39 -16.16
C ALA A 212 9.66 16.69 -16.99
N SER A 213 9.00 17.77 -16.55
CA SER A 213 8.98 19.07 -17.26
C SER A 213 10.38 19.69 -17.49
N PRO A 214 11.31 19.77 -16.50
CA PRO A 214 12.64 20.32 -16.71
C PRO A 214 13.57 19.37 -17.48
N ALA A 215 13.37 18.05 -17.43
CA ALA A 215 14.11 17.10 -18.27
C ALA A 215 13.76 17.29 -19.75
N GLN A 216 12.48 17.55 -20.05
CA GLN A 216 12.01 17.83 -21.39
C GLN A 216 12.39 19.24 -21.88
N ALA A 217 12.51 20.23 -20.98
CA ALA A 217 13.05 21.54 -21.30
C ALA A 217 14.58 21.57 -21.48
N SER A 218 15.32 20.61 -20.89
CA SER A 218 16.75 20.42 -21.16
C SER A 218 17.04 19.57 -22.39
N ASP A 219 16.09 18.71 -22.78
CA ASP A 219 16.09 17.93 -24.03
C ASP A 219 15.42 18.67 -25.20
N ASP A 220 15.01 19.94 -24.99
CA ASP A 220 14.60 20.87 -26.05
C ASP A 220 15.84 21.33 -26.87
N LEU A 221 16.55 20.33 -27.38
CA LEU A 221 17.59 20.36 -28.41
C LEU A 221 16.95 20.54 -29.81
N GLU A 222 15.64 20.81 -29.88
CA GLU A 222 14.91 21.20 -31.10
C GLU A 222 15.10 22.68 -31.47
N ALA A 223 15.91 23.44 -30.74
CA ALA A 223 16.56 24.59 -31.36
C ALA A 223 17.46 24.06 -32.49
N SER A 224 16.94 24.08 -33.72
CA SER A 224 17.71 23.69 -34.90
C SER A 224 19.02 24.49 -34.89
N PRO A 225 20.17 23.91 -35.26
CA PRO A 225 21.41 24.66 -35.46
C PRO A 225 21.20 25.91 -36.35
N GLU A 226 20.20 25.88 -37.23
CA GLU A 226 19.78 27.00 -38.07
C GLU A 226 19.10 28.13 -37.28
N GLU A 227 18.23 27.83 -36.32
CA GLU A 227 17.56 28.82 -35.46
C GLU A 227 18.56 29.49 -34.50
N ALA A 228 19.54 28.74 -34.01
CA ALA A 228 20.64 29.28 -33.21
C ALA A 228 21.57 30.19 -34.03
N MET A 229 21.77 29.89 -35.33
CA MET A 229 22.60 30.69 -36.24
C MET A 229 21.87 31.94 -36.76
N GLU A 230 20.56 31.86 -36.96
CA GLU A 230 19.68 32.96 -37.36
C GLU A 230 19.52 34.00 -36.23
N GLN A 231 19.48 33.55 -34.96
CA GLN A 231 19.53 34.44 -33.80
C GLN A 231 20.90 35.14 -33.66
N ALA A 232 22.01 34.43 -33.86
CA ALA A 232 23.35 35.00 -33.77
C ALA A 232 23.65 36.02 -34.89
N THR A 233 23.10 35.81 -36.10
CA THR A 233 23.22 36.75 -37.22
C THR A 233 22.25 37.92 -37.09
N GLY A 234 21.05 37.72 -36.57
CA GLY A 234 20.07 38.77 -36.31
C GLY A 234 20.47 39.75 -35.19
N GLU A 235 21.34 39.34 -34.25
CA GLU A 235 21.95 40.25 -33.26
C GLU A 235 23.15 41.03 -33.83
N ALA A 236 23.91 40.44 -34.77
CA ALA A 236 25.04 41.11 -35.41
C ALA A 236 24.60 42.22 -36.38
N ASP A 237 23.42 42.11 -37.00
CA ASP A 237 22.84 43.12 -37.90
C ASP A 237 22.17 44.31 -37.17
N LYS A 238 22.04 44.22 -35.84
CA LYS A 238 21.46 45.27 -34.97
C LYS A 238 22.51 46.12 -34.22
N ALA A 239 23.80 45.80 -34.35
CA ALA A 239 24.92 46.53 -33.76
C ALA A 239 25.59 47.45 -34.81
#